data_AF-X0BN97-F1
#
_entry.id   AF-X0BN97-F1
#
_cell.length_a   1.000
_cell.length_b   1.000
_cell.length_c   1.000
_cell.angle_alpha   90.00
_cell.angle_beta   90.00
_cell.angle_gamma   90.00
#
_symmetry.space_group_name_H-M   'P 1'
#
loop_
_entity.id
_entity.type
_entity.pdbx_description
1 polymer ?
#
loop_
_entity_poly.entity_id
_entity_poly.type
_entity_poly.pdbx_seq_one_letter_code
_entity_poly.pdbx_strand_id
1 'polypeptide(L)'
;MYKHPQFPSLIAAGVMTFTSILLVALKFWSSSATPKVKILLQDEIKSARHRALEYCFNPRAVMAKGYAKFKNEVFGLDTQDGKTRD
;
A
#
# COMPACT_ATOMS: atom_id res chain seq x y z
N MET A 1 45.08 -3.57 -31.77
CA MET A 1 44.16 -3.38 -30.63
C MET A 1 43.02 -2.46 -31.06
N TYR A 2 41.90 -3.03 -31.52
CA TYR A 2 40.71 -2.25 -31.84
C TYR A 2 39.95 -1.94 -30.54
N LYS A 3 39.94 -0.68 -30.11
CA LYS A 3 39.07 -0.23 -29.02
C LYS A 3 37.65 -0.16 -29.57
N HIS A 4 36.76 -1.02 -29.08
CA HIS A 4 35.34 -0.99 -29.40
C HIS A 4 34.78 0.42 -29.09
N PRO A 5 33.98 1.04 -29.97
CA PRO A 5 33.36 2.32 -29.67
C PRO A 5 32.48 2.18 -28.42
N GLN A 6 32.84 2.91 -27.36
CA GLN A 6 32.22 2.84 -26.02
C GLN A 6 30.91 3.64 -25.92
N PHE A 7 30.59 4.39 -26.96
CA PHE A 7 29.41 5.25 -27.05
C PHE A 7 28.08 4.49 -27.03
N PRO A 8 27.85 3.44 -27.87
CA PRO A 8 26.61 2.67 -27.81
C PRO A 8 26.41 1.97 -26.46
N SER A 9 27.48 1.51 -25.81
CA SER A 9 27.40 0.87 -24.49
C SER A 9 27.03 1.85 -23.38
N LEU A 10 27.50 3.10 -23.44
CA LEU A 10 27.14 4.13 -22.45
C LEU A 10 25.67 4.56 -22.58
N ILE A 11 25.18 4.70 -23.81
CA ILE A 11 23.77 5.02 -24.08
C ILE A 11 22.87 3.88 -23.59
N ALA A 12 23.22 2.63 -23.92
CA ALA A 12 22.48 1.45 -23.47
C ALA A 12 22.45 1.34 -21.94
N ALA A 13 23.58 1.58 -21.27
CA ALA A 13 23.65 1.59 -19.80
C ALA A 13 22.75 2.69 -19.19
N GLY A 14 22.74 3.89 -19.78
CA GLY A 14 21.85 4.97 -19.34
C GLY A 14 20.36 4.66 -19.50
N VAL A 15 19.98 4.00 -20.61
CA VAL A 15 18.59 3.57 -20.82
C VAL A 15 18.16 2.51 -19.80
N MET A 16 19.04 1.54 -19.50
CA MET A 16 18.77 0.48 -18.53
C MET A 16 18.61 1.00 -17.09
N THR A 17 19.44 1.96 -16.68
CA THR A 17 19.32 2.56 -15.34
C THR A 17 18.06 3.42 -15.22
N PHE A 18 17.74 4.22 -16.25
CA PHE A 18 16.53 5.02 -16.25
C PHE A 18 15.25 4.16 -16.21
N THR A 19 15.19 3.12 -17.05
CA THR A 19 14.03 2.21 -17.09
C THR A 19 13.84 1.44 -15.80
N SER A 20 14.91 0.95 -15.16
CA SER A 20 14.82 0.27 -13.86
C SER A 20 14.33 1.20 -12.74
N ILE A 21 14.83 2.43 -12.66
CA ILE A 21 14.34 3.43 -11.69
C ILE A 21 12.85 3.73 -11.92
N LEU A 22 12.45 3.92 -13.18
CA LEU A 22 11.06 4.19 -13.55
C LEU A 22 10.13 3.04 -13.15
N LEU A 23 10.54 1.78 -13.39
CA LEU A 23 9.76 0.61 -13.01
C LEU A 23 9.60 0.48 -11.49
N VAL A 24 10.66 0.76 -10.71
CA VAL A 24 10.60 0.74 -9.24
C VAL A 24 9.66 1.85 -8.74
N ALA A 25 9.74 3.05 -9.29
CA ALA A 25 8.86 4.16 -8.94
C ALA A 25 7.38 3.85 -9.25
N LEU A 26 7.11 3.26 -10.42
CA LEU A 26 5.76 2.85 -10.82
C LEU A 26 5.19 1.75 -9.91
N LYS A 27 6.03 0.78 -9.48
CA LYS A 27 5.62 -0.25 -8.53
C LYS A 27 5.26 0.36 -7.16
N PHE A 28 6.07 1.30 -6.69
CA PHE A 28 5.82 1.99 -5.42
C PHE A 28 4.55 2.83 -5.47
N TRP A 29 4.29 3.49 -6.59
CA TRP A 29 3.08 4.28 -6.82
C TRP A 29 1.83 3.39 -6.86
N SER A 30 1.88 2.25 -7.54
CA SER A 30 0.74 1.33 -7.65
C SER A 30 0.41 0.60 -6.35
N SER A 31 1.40 0.36 -5.48
CA SER A 31 1.17 -0.22 -4.14
C SER A 31 0.49 0.74 -3.16
N SER A 32 0.45 2.05 -3.47
CA SER A 32 -0.27 3.04 -2.66
C SER A 32 -1.77 3.09 -2.99
N ALA A 33 -2.40 1.92 -3.09
CA ALA A 33 -3.85 1.81 -3.15
C ALA A 33 -4.43 2.12 -1.76
N THR A 34 -4.65 3.40 -1.48
CA THR A 34 -5.40 3.80 -0.31
C THR A 34 -6.80 3.18 -0.38
N PRO A 35 -7.31 2.61 0.72
CA PRO A 35 -8.65 2.05 0.73
C PRO A 35 -9.67 3.11 0.29
N LYS A 36 -10.52 2.79 -0.69
CA LYS A 36 -11.58 3.70 -1.17
C LYS A 36 -12.68 3.95 -0.13
N VAL A 37 -12.70 3.16 0.95
CA VAL A 37 -13.66 3.24 2.05
C VAL A 37 -12.97 3.67 3.34
N LYS A 38 -13.68 4.40 4.19
CA LYS A 38 -13.19 4.81 5.51
C LYS A 38 -12.92 3.58 6.35
N ILE A 39 -11.73 3.46 6.92
CA ILE A 39 -11.39 2.33 7.79
C ILE A 39 -11.61 2.73 9.25
N LEU A 40 -12.36 1.90 9.96
CA LEU A 40 -12.62 2.13 11.37
C LEU A 40 -11.33 2.05 12.19
N LEU A 41 -11.17 2.94 13.19
CA LEU A 41 -9.95 3.12 13.99
C LEU A 41 -8.70 3.58 13.20
N GLN A 42 -8.81 3.93 11.91
CA GLN A 42 -7.63 4.39 11.15
C GLN A 42 -7.01 5.68 11.73
N ASP A 43 -7.85 6.58 12.25
CA ASP A 43 -7.41 7.82 12.88
C ASP A 43 -6.80 7.59 14.29
N GLU A 44 -7.23 6.52 14.97
CA GLU A 44 -6.80 6.19 16.33
C GLU A 44 -5.54 5.32 16.32
N ILE A 45 -5.47 4.34 15.42
CA ILE A 45 -4.43 3.32 15.34
C ILE A 45 -3.91 3.27 13.92
N LYS A 46 -2.71 3.79 13.68
CA LYS A 46 -2.08 3.80 12.34
C LYS A 46 -1.72 2.39 11.84
N SER A 47 -1.33 1.50 12.75
CA SER A 47 -0.89 0.13 12.43
C SER A 47 -2.09 -0.78 12.11
N ALA A 48 -2.15 -1.28 10.87
CA ALA A 48 -3.18 -2.22 10.42
C ALA A 48 -3.25 -3.48 11.29
N ARG A 49 -2.11 -4.03 11.69
CA ARG A 49 -2.05 -5.23 12.54
C ARG A 49 -2.66 -4.97 13.92
N HIS A 50 -2.39 -3.82 14.52
CA HIS A 50 -2.98 -3.48 15.82
C HIS A 50 -4.49 -3.24 15.72
N ARG A 51 -4.97 -2.63 14.62
CA ARG A 51 -6.41 -2.52 14.35
C ARG A 51 -7.07 -3.89 14.27
N ALA A 52 -6.46 -4.82 13.53
CA ALA A 52 -6.98 -6.19 13.41
C ALA A 52 -7.08 -6.90 14.78
N LEU A 53 -6.09 -6.71 15.67
CA LEU A 53 -6.17 -7.25 17.03
C LEU A 53 -7.33 -6.63 17.82
N GLU A 54 -7.53 -5.32 17.73
CA GLU A 54 -8.63 -4.63 18.41
C GLU A 54 -10.00 -5.13 17.93
N TYR A 55 -10.14 -5.38 16.63
CA TYR A 55 -11.34 -5.99 16.06
C TYR A 55 -11.60 -7.39 16.62
N CYS A 56 -10.55 -8.16 16.87
CA CYS A 56 -10.64 -9.51 17.41
C CYS A 56 -10.99 -9.53 18.90
N PHE A 57 -10.39 -8.65 19.71
CA PHE A 57 -10.54 -8.67 21.16
C PHE A 57 -11.78 -7.92 21.66
N ASN A 58 -12.22 -6.86 20.97
CA ASN A 58 -13.38 -6.08 21.40
C ASN A 58 -14.33 -5.71 20.24
N PRO A 59 -14.85 -6.71 19.50
CA PRO A 59 -15.61 -6.48 18.28
C PRO A 59 -16.87 -5.63 18.52
N ARG A 60 -17.58 -5.85 19.63
CA ARG A 60 -18.84 -5.15 19.90
C ARG A 60 -18.64 -3.66 20.16
N ALA A 61 -17.66 -3.29 20.98
CA ALA A 61 -17.38 -1.89 21.26
C ALA A 61 -16.84 -1.18 20.02
N VAL A 62 -15.99 -1.85 19.24
CA VAL A 62 -15.49 -1.32 17.98
C VAL A 62 -16.64 -1.08 17.00
N MET A 63 -17.52 -2.06 16.78
CA MET A 63 -18.67 -1.89 15.88
C MET A 63 -19.59 -0.75 16.34
N ALA A 64 -19.84 -0.63 17.65
CA ALA A 64 -20.62 0.48 18.20
C ALA A 64 -19.98 1.85 17.89
N LYS A 65 -18.64 1.97 18.01
CA LYS A 65 -17.91 3.17 17.57
C LYS A 65 -18.09 3.41 16.07
N GLY A 66 -18.04 2.36 15.26
CA GLY A 66 -18.26 2.45 13.81
C GLY A 66 -19.63 3.01 13.45
N TYR A 67 -20.70 2.45 14.03
CA TYR A 67 -22.06 2.93 13.80
C TYR A 67 -22.30 4.35 14.34
N ALA A 68 -21.64 4.74 15.43
CA ALA A 68 -21.73 6.10 15.94
C ALA A 68 -21.00 7.11 15.03
N LYS A 69 -19.80 6.75 14.55
CA LYS A 69 -18.93 7.63 13.75
C LYS A 69 -19.36 7.74 12.29
N PHE A 70 -19.86 6.65 11.71
CA PHE A 70 -20.21 6.50 10.30
C PHE A 70 -21.68 6.12 10.13
N LYS A 71 -22.59 6.82 10.82
CA LYS A 71 -24.01 6.46 10.99
C LYS A 71 -24.77 6.17 9.68
N ASN A 72 -24.42 6.86 8.60
CA ASN A 72 -25.06 6.73 7.29
C ASN A 72 -24.05 6.43 6.17
N GLU A 73 -22.90 5.86 6.52
CA GLU A 73 -21.81 5.62 5.57
C GLU A 73 -21.34 4.17 5.63
N VAL A 74 -20.85 3.67 4.50
CA VAL A 74 -20.14 2.39 4.46
C VAL A 74 -18.72 2.60 4.96
N PHE A 75 -18.32 1.82 5.97
CA PHE A 75 -16.95 1.78 6.48
C PHE A 75 -16.41 0.36 6.45
N GLY A 76 -15.09 0.23 6.36
CA GLY A 76 -14.40 -1.05 6.34
C GLY A 76 -13.70 -1.37 7.67
N LEU A 77 -13.48 -2.66 7.87
CA LEU A 77 -12.53 -3.18 8.86
C LEU A 77 -11.30 -3.69 8.13
N ASP A 78 -10.13 -3.18 8.48
CA ASP A 78 -8.86 -3.61 7.90
C ASP A 78 -8.32 -4.84 8.66
N THR A 79 -8.88 -6.01 8.37
CA THR A 79 -8.55 -7.27 9.07
C THR A 79 -7.33 -7.99 8.49
N GLN A 80 -6.69 -7.47 7.44
CA GLN A 80 -5.67 -8.15 6.64
C GLN A 80 -6.09 -9.51 6.03
N ASP A 81 -7.30 -10.02 6.31
CA ASP A 81 -7.82 -11.33 5.88
C ASP A 81 -8.11 -11.47 4.37
N GLY A 82 -7.67 -10.53 3.56
CA GLY A 82 -7.84 -10.54 2.10
C GLY A 82 -6.59 -10.19 1.30
N LYS A 83 -5.44 -9.93 1.95
CA LYS A 83 -4.18 -9.77 1.23
C LYS A 83 -3.64 -11.15 0.88
N THR A 84 -3.94 -11.62 -0.32
CA THR A 84 -3.03 -12.55 -1.02
C THR A 84 -1.64 -11.93 -0.96
N ARG A 85 -0.69 -12.69 -0.41
CA ARG A 85 0.73 -12.35 -0.46
C ARG A 85 1.14 -12.45 -1.93
N ASP A 86 1.23 -11.30 -2.59
CA ASP A 86 1.91 -11.16 -3.87
C ASP A 86 3.41 -10.92 -3.64
#